data_AF-A0A1H7IF78-F1
#
_entry.id   AF-A0A1H7IF78-F1
#
_cell.length_a   1.000
_cell.length_b   1.000
_cell.length_c   1.000
_cell.angle_alpha   90.00
_cell.angle_beta   90.00
_cell.angle_gamma   90.00
#
_symmetry.space_group_name_H-M   'P 1'
#
loop_
_entity.id
_entity.type
_entity.pdbx_description
1 polymer ?
#
loop_
_entity_poly.entity_id
_entity_poly.type
_entity_poly.pdbx_seq_one_letter_code
_entity_poly.pdbx_strand_id
1 'polypeptide(L)' 'MAQVTRITVEATVNAPVTNVWKAWNTPSDIIHWNTPDPSWHTPSSANDLRIGGKFKNRMEAKDGSFGIN' A
#
# COMPACT_ATOMS: atom_id res chain seq x y z
N MET A 1 -6.06 26.47 15.77
CA MET A 1 -5.46 25.18 15.39
C MET A 1 -6.50 24.39 14.61
N ALA A 2 -6.15 23.81 13.46
CA ALA A 2 -7.10 23.00 12.69
C ALA A 2 -7.45 21.72 13.47
N GLN A 3 -8.72 21.33 13.46
CA GLN A 3 -9.18 20.09 14.09
C GLN A 3 -8.76 18.89 13.25
N VAL A 4 -8.04 17.94 13.85
CA VAL A 4 -7.62 16.70 13.19
C VAL A 4 -8.71 15.66 13.41
N THR A 5 -9.37 15.25 12.32
CA THR A 5 -10.33 14.13 12.35
C THR A 5 -9.59 12.81 12.27
N ARG A 6 -9.78 11.92 13.26
CA ARG A 6 -9.24 10.56 13.22
C ARG A 6 -10.21 9.63 12.49
N ILE A 7 -9.69 8.87 11.54
CA ILE A 7 -10.44 7.84 10.81
C ILE A 7 -9.99 6.47 11.32
N THR A 8 -10.93 5.57 11.59
CA THR A 8 -10.66 4.17 11.99
C THR A 8 -11.30 3.24 10.98
N VAL A 9 -10.56 2.21 10.56
CA VAL A 9 -11.02 1.17 9.62
C VAL A 9 -10.58 -0.20 10.13
N GLU A 10 -11.38 -1.23 9.87
CA GLU A 10 -11.11 -2.62 10.28
C GLU A 10 -11.47 -3.57 9.15
N ALA A 11 -10.73 -4.68 9.03
CA ALA A 11 -11.01 -5.76 8.08
C ALA A 11 -10.66 -7.11 8.70
N THR A 12 -11.58 -8.07 8.60
CA THR A 12 -11.35 -9.46 9.05
C THR A 12 -10.78 -10.28 7.91
N VAL A 13 -9.57 -10.83 8.10
CA VAL A 13 -8.91 -11.69 7.12
C VAL A 13 -8.86 -13.12 7.64
N ASN A 14 -9.52 -14.05 6.95
CA ASN A 14 -9.51 -15.47 7.28
C ASN A 14 -8.24 -16.16 6.74
N ALA A 15 -7.08 -15.81 7.29
CA ALA A 15 -5.80 -16.40 6.93
C ALA A 15 -4.84 -16.44 8.14
N PRO A 16 -3.84 -17.33 8.14
CA PRO A 16 -2.79 -17.31 9.15
C PRO A 16 -2.07 -15.96 9.20
N VAL A 17 -1.75 -15.49 10.41
CA VAL A 17 -1.09 -14.19 10.63
C VAL A 17 0.22 -14.05 9.85
N THR A 18 0.96 -15.15 9.66
CA THR A 18 2.21 -15.18 8.89
C THR A 18 1.99 -14.83 7.42
N ASN A 19 0.88 -15.29 6.83
CA ASN A 19 0.53 -14.99 5.44
C ASN A 19 0.10 -13.53 5.29
N VAL A 20 -0.71 -13.03 6.23
CA VAL A 20 -1.11 -11.62 6.26
C VAL A 20 0.11 -10.72 6.39
N TRP A 21 1.01 -11.04 7.32
CA TRP A 21 2.26 -10.30 7.52
C TRP A 21 3.12 -10.26 6.26
N LYS A 22 3.28 -11.40 5.59
CA LYS A 22 4.05 -11.47 4.34
C LYS A 22 3.41 -10.62 3.24
N ALA A 23 2.11 -10.77 2.99
CA ALA A 23 1.40 -10.04 1.95
C ALA A 23 1.39 -8.53 2.20
N TRP A 24 1.29 -8.12 3.48
CA TRP A 24 1.29 -6.72 3.86
C TRP A 24 2.65 -6.03 3.69
N ASN A 25 3.75 -6.78 3.82
CA ASN A 25 5.08 -6.20 3.86
C ASN A 25 5.96 -6.49 2.64
N THR A 26 5.64 -7.49 1.81
CA THR A 26 6.49 -7.88 0.68
C THR A 26 6.19 -7.01 -0.55
N PRO A 27 7.17 -6.33 -1.16
CA PRO A 27 6.92 -5.44 -2.29
C PRO A 27 6.16 -6.07 -3.46
N SER A 28 6.45 -7.34 -3.77
CA SER A 28 5.74 -8.08 -4.83
C SER A 28 4.27 -8.32 -4.53
N ASP A 29 3.87 -8.36 -3.27
CA ASP A 29 2.45 -8.46 -2.87
C ASP A 29 1.82 -7.06 -2.81
N ILE A 30 2.58 -6.05 -2.37
CA ILE A 30 2.14 -4.65 -2.26
C ILE A 30 1.68 -4.07 -3.59
N ILE A 31 2.38 -4.37 -4.69
CA ILE A 31 1.96 -3.89 -6.03
C ILE A 31 0.54 -4.34 -6.39
N HIS A 32 0.03 -5.43 -5.81
CA HIS A 32 -1.31 -5.93 -6.07
C HIS A 32 -2.37 -5.24 -5.22
N TRP A 33 -2.16 -5.10 -3.91
CA TRP A 33 -3.17 -4.55 -3.01
C TRP A 33 -3.14 -3.02 -2.88
N ASN A 34 -2.01 -2.36 -3.14
CA ASN A 34 -1.87 -0.90 -3.05
C ASN A 34 -2.46 -0.16 -4.27
N THR A 35 -3.38 -0.78 -5.00
CA THR A 35 -4.06 -0.15 -6.14
C THR A 35 -5.42 0.39 -5.69
N PRO A 36 -5.68 1.71 -5.77
CA PRO A 36 -6.80 2.37 -5.09
C PRO A 36 -8.11 2.25 -5.88
N ASP A 37 -8.00 2.07 -7.20
CA ASP A 37 -9.10 2.06 -8.15
C ASP A 37 -8.71 1.25 -9.40
N PRO A 38 -9.64 0.60 -10.11
CA PRO A 38 -9.35 -0.16 -11.33
C PRO A 38 -8.70 0.65 -12.46
N SER A 39 -8.87 1.97 -12.51
CA SER A 39 -8.21 2.87 -13.47
C SER A 39 -6.75 3.15 -13.12
N TRP A 40 -6.28 2.70 -11.95
CA TRP A 40 -4.93 2.86 -11.46
C TRP A 40 -4.16 1.54 -11.42
N HIS A 41 -2.86 1.62 -11.25
CA HIS A 41 -1.99 0.50 -10.90
C HIS A 41 -0.80 0.96 -10.05
N THR A 42 -0.15 0.01 -9.38
CA THR A 42 1.10 0.23 -8.64
C THR A 42 2.26 -0.43 -9.38
N PRO A 43 2.97 0.26 -10.29
CA PRO A 43 4.06 -0.34 -11.07
C PRO A 43 5.27 -0.76 -10.23
N SER A 44 5.51 -0.15 -9.07
CA SER A 44 6.61 -0.54 -8.20
C SER A 44 6.36 -0.24 -6.73
N SER A 45 6.96 -1.06 -5.88
CA SER A 45 6.99 -0.91 -4.43
C SER A 45 8.39 -1.24 -3.91
N ALA A 46 8.80 -0.57 -2.84
CA ALA A 46 9.99 -0.86 -2.07
C ALA A 46 9.66 -0.73 -0.58
N ASN A 47 10.06 -1.74 0.20
CA ASN A 47 9.84 -1.77 1.64
C ASN A 47 11.09 -2.28 2.37
N ASP A 48 11.81 -1.37 3.02
CA ASP A 48 12.93 -1.68 3.90
C ASP A 48 12.38 -1.90 5.33
N LEU A 49 11.96 -3.12 5.60
CA LEU A 49 11.22 -3.49 6.82
C LEU A 49 12.15 -3.58 8.05
N ARG A 50 12.55 -2.42 8.56
CA ARG A 50 13.33 -2.25 9.80
C ARG A 50 13.07 -0.88 10.40
N ILE A 51 13.48 -0.70 11.66
CA ILE A 51 13.39 0.61 12.33
C ILE A 51 14.22 1.65 11.53
N GLY A 52 13.59 2.77 11.21
CA GLY A 52 14.19 3.83 10.38
C GLY A 52 14.34 3.48 8.90
N GLY A 53 13.81 2.34 8.45
CA GLY A 53 13.76 1.95 7.05
C GLY A 53 12.79 2.84 6.24
N LYS A 54 12.93 2.79 4.92
CA LYS A 54 12.09 3.55 3.99
C LYS A 54 11.02 2.65 3.36
N PHE A 55 9.84 3.22 3.22
CA PHE A 55 8.73 2.64 2.48
C PHE A 55 8.35 3.59 1.34
N LYS A 56 8.22 3.04 0.12
CA LYS A 56 7.90 3.82 -1.07
C LYS A 56 7.08 2.99 -2.04
N ASN A 57 5.96 3.54 -2.51
CA ASN A 57 5.14 2.97 -3.56
C ASN A 57 4.96 4.00 -4.67
N ARG A 58 5.12 3.59 -5.92
CA ARG A 58 4.70 4.39 -7.07
C ARG A 58 3.33 3.90 -7.51
N MET A 59 2.37 4.80 -7.56
CA MET A 59 1.02 4.56 -8.06
C MET A 59 0.78 5.49 -9.24
N GLU A 60 0.14 5.01 -10.30
CA GLU A 60 -0.19 5.85 -11.46
C GLU A 60 -1.49 5.44 -12.14
N ALA A 61 -2.11 6.40 -12.81
CA ALA A 61 -3.26 6.15 -13.66
C ALA A 61 -2.81 5.34 -14.89
N LYS A 62 -3.59 4.34 -15.28
CA LYS A 62 -3.26 3.44 -16.40
C LYS A 62 -3.19 4.17 -17.74
N ASP A 63 -3.84 5.31 -17.86
CA ASP A 63 -3.78 6.17 -19.06
C ASP A 63 -2.51 7.05 -19.09
N GLY A 64 -1.68 6.99 -18.06
CA GLY A 64 -0.43 7.74 -17.95
C GLY A 64 -0.60 9.22 -17.61
N SER A 65 -1.82 9.68 -17.30
CA SER A 65 -2.11 11.10 -17.06
C SER A 65 -1.50 11.64 -15.77
N PHE A 66 -1.32 10.80 -14.75
CA PHE A 66 -0.90 11.22 -13.42
C PHE A 66 -0.25 10.09 -12.59
N GLY A 67 0.63 10.46 -11.64
CA GLY A 67 1.27 9.50 -10.74
C GLY A 67 1.75 10.12 -9.42
N ILE A 68 1.84 9.27 -8.39
CA ILE A 68 2.18 9.61 -7.00
C ILE A 68 3.34 8.69 -6.54
N ASN A 69 4.30 9.23 -5.77
CA ASN A 69 5.45 8.49 -5.21
C ASN A 69 5.57 8.67 -3.71
#